data_AF-A0A3Q9I584-F1
#
_entry.id   AF-A0A3Q9I584-F1
#
_cell.length_a   1.000
_cell.length_b   1.000
_cell.length_c   1.000
_cell.angle_alpha   90.00
_cell.angle_beta   90.00
_cell.angle_gamma   90.00
#
_symmetry.space_group_name_H-M   'P 1'
#
loop_
_entity.id
_entity.type
_entity.pdbx_description
1 polymer ?
#
loop_
_entity_poly.entity_id
_entity_poly.type
_entity_poly.pdbx_seq_one_letter_code
_entity_poly.pdbx_strand_id
1 'polypeptide(L)'
;MIKAIKCGVTNFEDLHEVFKISSEELENRKAKLFPTGAPDKEGATTSIFLASLSAVKEFRQYLLSNIGANKINGKTSKLHVYTELPSEDLKTRPDGLVVITSGLRTPVIEWAAFIESKVGHKQIEQTQIDRYIDFAKDKGVENIITISNQLVPTPFDSPVTTKKKIKLFHWSWAYIKVMALYLVRNEMVEDEDHVYLLSEFRRYMDCHKNISHYTDMGEHWKEAAENIHVHDKSKKLSSNTVEKAVTSYSQEEKDLGLCLTDKSNYLIELVTKKDRYEEISDMIHADRCVTSTFMIDSNKKILLTLLLILKEEPSLAFIKLKYPKEKPEDKQQNC
;
A
#
# COMPACT_ATOMS: atom_id res chain seq x y z
N MET A 1 -27.26 14.92 -18.45
CA MET A 1 -26.25 13.87 -18.63
C MET A 1 -24.94 14.35 -18.04
N ILE A 2 -24.66 13.88 -16.84
CA ILE A 2 -23.44 14.21 -16.10
C ILE A 2 -22.28 13.45 -16.73
N LYS A 3 -21.23 14.17 -17.15
CA LYS A 3 -20.10 13.57 -17.87
C LYS A 3 -18.92 13.18 -16.97
N ALA A 4 -18.80 13.84 -15.81
CA ALA A 4 -17.70 13.70 -14.90
C ALA A 4 -18.17 13.90 -13.45
N ILE A 5 -17.51 13.22 -12.52
CA ILE A 5 -17.69 13.38 -11.09
C ILE A 5 -17.15 14.74 -10.66
N LYS A 6 -17.95 15.50 -9.93
CA LYS A 6 -17.53 16.67 -9.17
C LYS A 6 -17.72 16.35 -7.69
N CYS A 7 -16.61 16.07 -7.00
CA CYS A 7 -16.64 15.71 -5.59
C CYS A 7 -17.33 16.81 -4.75
N GLY A 8 -18.21 16.41 -3.83
CA GLY A 8 -19.08 17.26 -3.02
C GLY A 8 -20.32 17.79 -3.73
N VAL A 9 -20.54 17.47 -5.01
CA VAL A 9 -21.66 17.99 -5.81
C VAL A 9 -22.43 16.91 -6.55
N THR A 10 -21.74 15.97 -7.21
CA THR A 10 -22.41 14.89 -7.95
C THR A 10 -23.11 13.92 -7.00
N ASN A 11 -24.40 13.67 -7.23
CA ASN A 11 -25.14 12.67 -6.48
C ASN A 11 -24.65 11.27 -6.85
N PHE A 12 -24.69 10.35 -5.90
CA PHE A 12 -24.29 8.97 -6.11
C PHE A 12 -25.20 8.24 -7.11
N GLU A 13 -26.50 8.55 -7.12
CA GLU A 13 -27.46 7.96 -8.06
C GLU A 13 -27.08 8.24 -9.53
N ASP A 14 -26.41 9.37 -9.79
CA ASP A 14 -25.98 9.79 -11.12
C ASP A 14 -24.66 9.14 -11.57
N LEU A 15 -24.04 8.28 -10.73
CA LEU A 15 -22.76 7.64 -11.05
C LEU A 15 -22.82 6.83 -12.36
N HIS A 16 -23.94 6.15 -12.60
CA HIS A 16 -24.14 5.37 -13.82
C HIS A 16 -24.11 6.24 -15.10
N GLU A 17 -24.60 7.49 -15.03
CA GLU A 17 -24.54 8.43 -16.15
C GLU A 17 -23.11 8.81 -16.52
N VAL A 18 -22.25 9.02 -15.51
CA VAL A 18 -20.83 9.38 -15.71
C VAL A 18 -20.12 8.31 -16.54
N PHE A 19 -20.41 7.05 -16.25
CA PHE A 19 -19.83 5.89 -16.94
C PHE A 19 -20.64 5.44 -18.16
N LYS A 20 -21.77 6.11 -18.46
CA LYS A 20 -22.68 5.81 -19.58
C LYS A 20 -23.15 4.35 -19.61
N ILE A 21 -23.40 3.79 -18.44
CA ILE A 21 -23.96 2.45 -18.26
C ILE A 21 -25.34 2.54 -17.60
N SER A 22 -26.14 1.48 -17.67
CA SER A 22 -27.42 1.46 -16.95
C SER A 22 -27.19 1.33 -15.45
N SER A 23 -28.16 1.77 -14.65
CA SER A 23 -28.12 1.60 -13.19
C SER A 23 -28.04 0.12 -12.80
N GLU A 24 -28.75 -0.76 -13.53
CA GLU A 24 -28.69 -2.22 -13.32
C GLU A 24 -27.30 -2.79 -13.64
N GLU A 25 -26.65 -2.33 -14.72
CA GLU A 25 -25.30 -2.75 -15.07
C GLU A 25 -24.28 -2.32 -14.01
N LEU A 26 -24.39 -1.07 -13.52
CA LEU A 26 -23.53 -0.57 -12.44
C LEU A 26 -23.68 -1.45 -11.18
N GLU A 27 -24.91 -1.81 -10.83
CA GLU A 27 -25.18 -2.64 -9.65
C GLU A 27 -24.62 -4.07 -9.79
N ASN A 28 -24.72 -4.65 -10.99
CA ASN A 28 -24.15 -5.96 -11.30
C ASN A 28 -22.61 -6.00 -11.21
N ARG A 29 -21.97 -4.84 -11.37
CA ARG A 29 -20.52 -4.63 -11.27
C ARG A 29 -20.03 -4.38 -9.84
N LYS A 30 -20.90 -4.37 -8.81
CA LYS A 30 -20.44 -4.30 -7.42
C LYS A 30 -19.46 -5.44 -7.10
N ALA A 31 -18.42 -5.11 -6.33
CA ALA A 31 -17.45 -6.12 -5.89
C ALA A 31 -18.13 -7.18 -5.01
N LYS A 32 -17.69 -8.43 -5.11
CA LYS A 32 -18.32 -9.59 -4.46
C LYS A 32 -17.29 -10.33 -3.63
N LEU A 33 -17.69 -10.75 -2.42
CA LEU A 33 -16.88 -11.65 -1.58
C LEU A 33 -16.72 -13.03 -2.22
N PHE A 34 -17.67 -13.43 -3.06
CA PHE A 34 -17.68 -14.71 -3.77
C PHE A 34 -17.79 -14.44 -5.29
N PRO A 35 -16.72 -13.97 -5.94
CA PRO A 35 -16.73 -13.71 -7.38
C PRO A 35 -16.77 -15.03 -8.15
N THR A 36 -17.22 -14.97 -9.40
CA THR A 36 -17.16 -16.11 -10.31
C THR A 36 -15.73 -16.34 -10.79
N GLY A 37 -15.34 -17.61 -10.92
CA GLY A 37 -14.02 -18.01 -11.41
C GLY A 37 -13.06 -18.46 -10.32
N ALA A 38 -11.80 -18.64 -10.69
CA ALA A 38 -10.77 -19.12 -9.77
C ALA A 38 -10.33 -17.99 -8.82
N PRO A 39 -10.31 -18.21 -7.50
CA PRO A 39 -10.04 -17.16 -6.52
C PRO A 39 -8.61 -16.60 -6.63
N ASP A 40 -7.65 -17.40 -7.10
CA ASP A 40 -6.25 -16.99 -7.26
C ASP A 40 -5.98 -16.02 -8.44
N LYS A 41 -7.02 -15.69 -9.24
CA LYS A 41 -6.89 -14.82 -10.41
C LYS A 41 -7.09 -13.36 -10.02
N GLU A 42 -6.33 -12.48 -10.66
CA GLU A 42 -6.34 -11.02 -10.50
C GLU A 42 -7.74 -10.41 -10.26
N GLY A 43 -8.69 -10.63 -11.17
CA GLY A 43 -10.05 -10.07 -11.03
C GLY A 43 -10.83 -10.62 -9.81
N ALA A 44 -10.66 -11.90 -9.47
CA ALA A 44 -11.30 -12.49 -8.30
C ALA A 44 -10.65 -11.97 -7.00
N THR A 45 -9.32 -11.92 -6.94
CA THR A 45 -8.57 -11.36 -5.82
C THR A 45 -8.98 -9.92 -5.54
N THR A 46 -9.08 -9.10 -6.59
CA THR A 46 -9.48 -7.68 -6.48
C THR A 46 -10.92 -7.53 -6.04
N SER A 47 -11.84 -8.35 -6.57
CA SER A 47 -13.24 -8.34 -6.13
C SER A 47 -13.38 -8.71 -4.65
N ILE A 48 -12.70 -9.77 -4.20
CA ILE A 48 -12.72 -10.23 -2.80
C ILE A 48 -12.14 -9.15 -1.87
N PHE A 49 -11.01 -8.54 -2.25
CA PHE A 49 -10.41 -7.45 -1.49
C PHE A 49 -11.36 -6.24 -1.39
N LEU A 50 -11.89 -5.77 -2.51
CA LEU A 50 -12.78 -4.61 -2.53
C LEU A 50 -14.05 -4.85 -1.73
N ALA A 51 -14.64 -6.04 -1.85
CA ALA A 51 -15.82 -6.41 -1.07
C ALA A 51 -15.51 -6.48 0.43
N SER A 52 -14.36 -7.03 0.83
CA SER A 52 -13.91 -7.07 2.23
C SER A 52 -13.63 -5.67 2.78
N LEU A 53 -13.03 -4.80 1.95
CA LEU A 53 -12.82 -3.38 2.25
C LEU A 53 -14.16 -2.67 2.49
N SER A 54 -15.15 -2.87 1.62
CA SER A 54 -16.48 -2.25 1.79
C SER A 54 -17.21 -2.76 3.02
N ALA A 55 -17.14 -4.06 3.30
CA ALA A 55 -17.86 -4.71 4.39
C ALA A 55 -17.30 -4.35 5.78
N VAL A 56 -15.98 -4.34 5.97
CA VAL A 56 -15.37 -4.11 7.29
C VAL A 56 -15.03 -2.64 7.49
N LYS A 57 -15.82 -1.96 8.33
CA LYS A 57 -15.73 -0.51 8.54
C LYS A 57 -14.35 -0.06 9.03
N GLU A 58 -13.79 -0.73 10.01
CA GLU A 58 -12.52 -0.37 10.66
C GLU A 58 -11.36 -0.56 9.67
N PHE A 59 -11.44 -1.61 8.84
CA PHE A 59 -10.45 -1.89 7.81
C PHE A 59 -10.41 -0.83 6.70
N ARG A 60 -11.57 -0.44 6.15
CA ARG A 60 -11.60 0.66 5.17
C ARG A 60 -11.18 1.98 5.76
N GLN A 61 -11.57 2.29 6.99
CA GLN A 61 -11.19 3.53 7.64
C GLN A 61 -9.67 3.59 7.83
N TYR A 62 -9.06 2.50 8.28
CA TYR A 62 -7.62 2.40 8.45
C TYR A 62 -6.87 2.58 7.12
N LEU A 63 -7.17 1.76 6.10
CA LEU A 63 -6.45 1.78 4.82
C LEU A 63 -6.63 3.10 4.07
N LEU A 64 -7.86 3.62 3.98
CA LEU A 64 -8.16 4.84 3.21
C LEU A 64 -7.65 6.10 3.93
N SER A 65 -7.67 6.14 5.28
CA SER A 65 -7.12 7.29 6.02
C SER A 65 -5.60 7.38 5.84
N ASN A 66 -4.89 6.25 5.72
CA ASN A 66 -3.44 6.22 5.50
C ASN A 66 -3.00 6.79 4.15
N ILE A 67 -3.91 6.89 3.17
CA ILE A 67 -3.68 7.59 1.90
C ILE A 67 -4.34 8.97 1.84
N GLY A 68 -4.83 9.47 2.99
CA GLY A 68 -5.42 10.80 3.11
C GLY A 68 -6.90 10.90 2.71
N ALA A 69 -7.59 9.79 2.42
CA ALA A 69 -9.02 9.78 2.10
C ALA A 69 -9.90 9.84 3.37
N ASN A 70 -9.62 10.82 4.24
CA ASN A 70 -10.22 10.98 5.58
C ASN A 70 -11.74 11.17 5.58
N LYS A 71 -12.35 11.47 4.43
CA LYS A 71 -13.81 11.56 4.26
C LYS A 71 -14.52 10.25 4.63
N ILE A 72 -13.83 9.10 4.60
CA ILE A 72 -14.38 7.80 5.03
C ILE A 72 -14.75 7.76 6.53
N ASN A 73 -14.16 8.63 7.35
CA ASN A 73 -14.38 8.66 8.81
C ASN A 73 -15.65 9.43 9.20
N GLY A 74 -16.34 10.05 8.23
CA GLY A 74 -17.59 10.75 8.48
C GLY A 74 -18.71 9.81 8.95
N LYS A 75 -19.55 10.28 9.88
CA LYS A 75 -20.65 9.48 10.46
C LYS A 75 -21.65 8.95 9.42
N THR A 76 -21.86 9.71 8.35
CA THR A 76 -22.78 9.37 7.26
C THR A 76 -22.05 8.81 6.04
N SER A 77 -20.75 8.58 6.15
CA SER A 77 -19.92 8.14 5.03
C SER A 77 -20.16 6.67 4.72
N LYS A 78 -20.29 6.36 3.43
CA LYS A 78 -20.39 4.99 2.91
C LYS A 78 -19.34 4.75 1.85
N LEU A 79 -18.88 3.51 1.74
CA LEU A 79 -17.93 3.05 0.74
C LEU A 79 -18.63 2.15 -0.28
N HIS A 80 -18.62 2.57 -1.54
CA HIS A 80 -19.12 1.79 -2.66
C HIS A 80 -17.95 1.33 -3.52
N VAL A 81 -17.97 0.08 -3.92
CA VAL A 81 -16.87 -0.56 -4.64
C VAL A 81 -17.39 -1.34 -5.84
N TYR A 82 -16.71 -1.19 -6.96
CA TYR A 82 -17.08 -1.81 -8.22
C TYR A 82 -15.87 -2.47 -8.86
N THR A 83 -16.12 -3.50 -9.66
CA THR A 83 -15.12 -4.20 -10.47
C THR A 83 -15.34 -3.91 -11.94
N GLU A 84 -14.25 -3.73 -12.68
CA GLU A 84 -14.24 -3.58 -14.14
C GLU A 84 -15.23 -2.52 -14.67
N LEU A 85 -14.89 -1.23 -14.60
CA LEU A 85 -15.69 -0.16 -15.26
C LEU A 85 -14.97 0.32 -16.53
N PRO A 86 -15.31 -0.23 -17.71
CA PRO A 86 -14.61 0.11 -18.94
C PRO A 86 -14.92 1.53 -19.42
N SER A 87 -13.99 2.08 -20.20
CA SER A 87 -14.23 3.23 -21.06
C SER A 87 -15.20 2.87 -22.17
N GLU A 88 -15.78 3.90 -22.79
CA GLU A 88 -16.77 3.75 -23.86
C GLU A 88 -16.24 2.98 -25.08
N ASP A 89 -14.94 3.11 -25.36
CA ASP A 89 -14.27 2.37 -26.43
C ASP A 89 -13.81 0.97 -26.02
N LEU A 90 -14.12 0.55 -24.79
CA LEU A 90 -13.74 -0.73 -24.16
C LEU A 90 -12.22 -1.00 -24.10
N LYS A 91 -11.38 -0.02 -24.44
CA LYS A 91 -9.92 -0.19 -24.45
C LYS A 91 -9.29 -0.01 -23.09
N THR A 92 -9.89 0.82 -22.24
CA THR A 92 -9.38 1.14 -20.92
C THR A 92 -10.35 0.60 -19.88
N ARG A 93 -9.90 -0.33 -19.05
CA ARG A 93 -10.77 -0.97 -18.06
C ARG A 93 -10.00 -1.16 -16.76
N PRO A 94 -10.07 -0.17 -15.85
CA PRO A 94 -9.56 -0.33 -14.50
C PRO A 94 -10.19 -1.54 -13.82
N ASP A 95 -9.41 -2.24 -13.00
CA ASP A 95 -9.85 -3.45 -12.31
C ASP A 95 -10.95 -3.15 -11.28
N GLY A 96 -10.98 -1.92 -10.75
CA GLY A 96 -12.06 -1.47 -9.90
C GLY A 96 -12.20 0.04 -9.74
N LEU A 97 -13.26 0.43 -9.06
CA LEU A 97 -13.56 1.80 -8.66
C LEU A 97 -14.00 1.80 -7.20
N VAL A 98 -13.44 2.72 -6.42
CA VAL A 98 -13.80 2.99 -5.04
C VAL A 98 -14.43 4.37 -4.96
N VAL A 99 -15.62 4.47 -4.37
CA VAL A 99 -16.37 5.73 -4.22
C VAL A 99 -16.77 5.92 -2.77
N ILE A 100 -16.35 7.01 -2.17
CA ILE A 100 -16.80 7.44 -0.85
C ILE A 100 -17.93 8.44 -1.06
N THR A 101 -19.07 8.20 -0.42
CA THR A 101 -20.21 9.11 -0.43
C THR A 101 -20.54 9.60 0.96
N SER A 102 -21.09 10.81 1.11
CA SER A 102 -21.64 11.31 2.37
C SER A 102 -23.09 11.77 2.21
N GLY A 103 -23.87 11.74 3.29
CA GLY A 103 -25.28 12.13 3.29
C GLY A 103 -26.25 10.94 3.38
N LEU A 104 -27.40 11.16 4.03
CA LEU A 104 -28.35 10.09 4.35
C LEU A 104 -29.40 9.86 3.27
N ARG A 105 -30.03 10.95 2.78
CA ARG A 105 -31.15 10.87 1.82
C ARG A 105 -30.69 10.97 0.37
N THR A 106 -29.81 11.92 0.09
CA THR A 106 -29.22 12.18 -1.23
C THR A 106 -27.70 12.14 -1.09
N PRO A 107 -27.08 10.94 -1.12
CA PRO A 107 -25.65 10.82 -0.94
C PRO A 107 -24.89 11.51 -2.07
N VAL A 108 -23.93 12.34 -1.73
CA VAL A 108 -23.02 12.99 -2.69
C VAL A 108 -21.67 12.28 -2.69
N ILE A 109 -21.03 12.22 -3.86
CA ILE A 109 -19.70 11.63 -3.99
C ILE A 109 -18.66 12.58 -3.40
N GLU A 110 -17.94 12.17 -2.37
CA GLU A 110 -16.91 12.98 -1.69
C GLU A 110 -15.49 12.70 -2.21
N TRP A 111 -15.26 11.48 -2.67
CA TRP A 111 -13.95 11.01 -3.13
C TRP A 111 -14.12 9.79 -4.00
N ALA A 112 -13.31 9.66 -5.04
CA ALA A 112 -13.29 8.49 -5.90
C ALA A 112 -11.85 8.13 -6.31
N ALA A 113 -11.57 6.85 -6.46
CA ALA A 113 -10.31 6.33 -7.00
C ALA A 113 -10.51 5.11 -7.89
N PHE A 114 -9.74 5.03 -8.97
CA PHE A 114 -9.60 3.78 -9.72
C PHE A 114 -8.59 2.85 -9.07
N ILE A 115 -8.82 1.55 -9.26
CA ILE A 115 -7.96 0.47 -8.81
C ILE A 115 -7.31 -0.20 -10.02
N GLU A 116 -6.00 -0.40 -9.94
CA GLU A 116 -5.26 -1.29 -10.83
C GLU A 116 -4.53 -2.31 -9.96
N SER A 117 -4.64 -3.58 -10.29
CA SER A 117 -4.17 -4.68 -9.45
C SER A 117 -3.36 -5.69 -10.26
N LYS A 118 -2.30 -6.22 -9.65
CA LYS A 118 -1.48 -7.27 -10.22
C LYS A 118 -1.17 -8.31 -9.17
N VAL A 119 -1.31 -9.58 -9.53
CA VAL A 119 -0.99 -10.72 -8.66
C VAL A 119 0.19 -11.51 -9.26
N GLY A 120 0.94 -12.20 -8.40
CA GLY A 120 2.08 -13.02 -8.78
C GLY A 120 3.26 -12.16 -9.22
N HIS A 121 3.91 -12.53 -10.32
CA HIS A 121 5.11 -11.86 -10.83
C HIS A 121 4.82 -10.67 -11.77
N LYS A 122 3.54 -10.40 -12.05
CA LYS A 122 3.16 -9.27 -12.92
C LYS A 122 3.44 -7.96 -12.21
N GLN A 123 3.97 -7.00 -12.96
CA GLN A 123 4.35 -5.68 -12.47
C GLN A 123 3.33 -4.63 -12.90
N ILE A 124 3.24 -3.53 -12.16
CA ILE A 124 2.47 -2.37 -12.58
C ILE A 124 3.19 -1.70 -13.76
N GLU A 125 2.47 -1.45 -14.85
CA GLU A 125 3.06 -0.86 -16.06
C GLU A 125 2.76 0.63 -16.16
N GLN A 126 3.79 1.45 -16.37
CA GLN A 126 3.64 2.91 -16.51
C GLN A 126 2.67 3.27 -17.66
N THR A 127 2.74 2.57 -18.79
CA THR A 127 1.87 2.88 -19.95
C THR A 127 0.39 2.65 -19.63
N GLN A 128 0.08 1.66 -18.79
CA GLN A 128 -1.27 1.37 -18.35
C GLN A 128 -1.77 2.44 -17.38
N ILE A 129 -0.95 2.83 -16.41
CA ILE A 129 -1.27 3.91 -15.48
C ILE A 129 -1.48 5.24 -16.23
N ASP A 130 -0.65 5.56 -17.22
CA ASP A 130 -0.81 6.77 -18.02
C ASP A 130 -2.15 6.80 -18.78
N ARG A 131 -2.64 5.66 -19.29
CA ARG A 131 -3.98 5.55 -19.90
C ARG A 131 -5.08 5.76 -18.88
N TYR A 132 -4.93 5.19 -17.68
CA TYR A 132 -5.91 5.31 -16.61
C TYR A 132 -5.99 6.74 -16.08
N ILE A 133 -4.87 7.47 -16.07
CA ILE A 133 -4.86 8.89 -15.69
C ILE A 133 -5.71 9.72 -16.67
N ASP A 134 -5.62 9.45 -17.97
CA ASP A 134 -6.43 10.17 -18.96
C ASP A 134 -7.92 9.84 -18.77
N PHE A 135 -8.24 8.57 -18.55
CA PHE A 135 -9.61 8.14 -18.27
C PHE A 135 -10.14 8.72 -16.95
N ALA A 136 -9.33 8.76 -15.90
CA ALA A 136 -9.67 9.38 -14.62
C ALA A 136 -10.00 10.86 -14.77
N LYS A 137 -9.21 11.59 -15.56
CA LYS A 137 -9.48 13.00 -15.87
C LYS A 137 -10.79 13.20 -16.62
N ASP A 138 -11.10 12.35 -17.61
CA ASP A 138 -12.37 12.40 -18.33
C ASP A 138 -13.57 12.21 -17.40
N LYS A 139 -13.45 11.29 -16.43
CA LYS A 139 -14.53 10.96 -15.49
C LYS A 139 -14.52 11.77 -14.20
N GLY A 140 -13.60 12.73 -14.03
CA GLY A 140 -13.48 13.53 -12.81
C GLY A 140 -13.00 12.76 -11.57
N VAL A 141 -12.30 11.64 -11.77
CA VAL A 141 -11.65 10.86 -10.72
C VAL A 141 -10.23 11.39 -10.53
N GLU A 142 -9.88 11.80 -9.32
CA GLU A 142 -8.59 12.46 -9.04
C GLU A 142 -7.49 11.52 -8.51
N ASN A 143 -7.83 10.25 -8.27
CA ASN A 143 -7.00 9.32 -7.53
C ASN A 143 -6.90 7.97 -8.25
N ILE A 144 -5.73 7.34 -8.18
CA ILE A 144 -5.51 5.96 -8.60
C ILE A 144 -4.79 5.24 -7.47
N ILE A 145 -5.26 4.05 -7.10
CA ILE A 145 -4.59 3.14 -6.18
C ILE A 145 -4.12 1.93 -6.99
N THR A 146 -2.83 1.64 -6.92
CA THR A 146 -2.23 0.45 -7.50
C THR A 146 -2.01 -0.60 -6.42
N ILE A 147 -2.20 -1.87 -6.75
CA ILE A 147 -2.02 -2.99 -5.82
C ILE A 147 -1.17 -4.08 -6.47
N SER A 148 -0.02 -4.42 -5.91
CA SER A 148 0.80 -5.53 -6.42
C SER A 148 1.66 -6.18 -5.34
N ASN A 149 2.54 -7.11 -5.70
CA ASN A 149 3.56 -7.64 -4.78
C ASN A 149 4.80 -6.72 -4.68
N GLN A 150 4.85 -5.63 -5.45
CA GLN A 150 5.91 -4.62 -5.32
C GLN A 150 5.76 -3.91 -3.98
N LEU A 151 6.88 -3.55 -3.37
CA LEU A 151 6.87 -2.77 -2.13
C LEU A 151 7.39 -1.36 -2.41
N VAL A 152 6.83 -0.40 -1.69
CA VAL A 152 7.28 0.98 -1.71
C VAL A 152 7.41 1.49 -0.28
N PRO A 153 8.28 2.48 0.00
CA PRO A 153 8.51 2.96 1.35
C PRO A 153 7.22 3.45 2.04
N THR A 154 6.47 4.32 1.36
CA THR A 154 5.22 4.90 1.86
C THR A 154 4.08 4.68 0.86
N PRO A 155 2.81 4.66 1.30
CA PRO A 155 1.68 4.45 0.39
C PRO A 155 1.44 5.62 -0.60
N PHE A 156 2.17 6.73 -0.43
CA PHE A 156 2.19 7.87 -1.35
C PHE A 156 3.23 7.71 -2.47
N ASP A 157 4.14 6.75 -2.32
CA ASP A 157 5.08 6.37 -3.36
C ASP A 157 4.40 5.40 -4.34
N SER A 158 5.01 5.22 -5.51
CA SER A 158 4.51 4.35 -6.56
C SER A 158 5.66 3.53 -7.15
N PRO A 159 5.42 2.25 -7.52
CA PRO A 159 6.40 1.44 -8.23
C PRO A 159 6.71 1.96 -9.64
N VAL A 160 5.87 2.86 -10.18
CA VAL A 160 6.07 3.50 -11.48
C VAL A 160 6.02 5.02 -11.36
N THR A 161 6.87 5.69 -12.13
CA THR A 161 6.91 7.15 -12.22
C THR A 161 6.14 7.61 -13.44
N THR A 162 5.17 8.51 -13.27
CA THR A 162 4.44 9.15 -14.37
C THR A 162 4.73 10.65 -14.44
N LYS A 163 4.73 11.19 -15.66
CA LYS A 163 4.80 12.65 -15.90
C LYS A 163 3.44 13.33 -15.76
N LYS A 164 2.34 12.56 -15.72
CA LYS A 164 0.99 13.11 -15.66
C LYS A 164 0.61 13.38 -14.21
N LYS A 165 0.06 14.57 -13.97
CA LYS A 165 -0.42 14.96 -12.64
C LYS A 165 -1.69 14.18 -12.25
N ILE A 166 -1.59 13.36 -11.21
CA ILE A 166 -2.68 12.70 -10.49
C ILE A 166 -2.21 12.36 -9.06
N LYS A 167 -3.12 12.05 -8.14
CA LYS A 167 -2.77 11.41 -6.87
C LYS A 167 -2.66 9.90 -7.10
N LEU A 168 -1.43 9.39 -7.10
CA LEU A 168 -1.14 7.97 -7.29
C LEU A 168 -0.70 7.38 -5.96
N PHE A 169 -1.33 6.27 -5.58
CA PHE A 169 -1.04 5.55 -4.34
C PHE A 169 -0.68 4.11 -4.67
N HIS A 170 0.05 3.47 -3.76
CA HIS A 170 0.37 2.06 -3.87
C HIS A 170 0.15 1.31 -2.55
N TRP A 171 -0.51 0.16 -2.65
CA TRP A 171 -0.54 -0.83 -1.57
C TRP A 171 0.07 -2.12 -2.06
N SER A 172 0.92 -2.74 -1.26
CA SER A 172 1.29 -4.12 -1.53
C SER A 172 0.22 -5.08 -1.02
N TRP A 173 0.08 -6.24 -1.65
CA TRP A 173 -0.77 -7.30 -1.11
C TRP A 173 -0.31 -7.75 0.28
N ALA A 174 1.01 -7.78 0.50
CA ALA A 174 1.59 -8.03 1.81
C ALA A 174 1.13 -6.99 2.84
N TYR A 175 1.12 -5.70 2.51
CA TYR A 175 0.62 -4.65 3.40
C TYR A 175 -0.85 -4.86 3.76
N ILE A 176 -1.72 -5.07 2.76
CA ILE A 176 -3.15 -5.32 2.96
C ILE A 176 -3.38 -6.52 3.90
N LYS A 177 -2.66 -7.61 3.64
CA LYS A 177 -2.71 -8.86 4.41
C LYS A 177 -2.26 -8.65 5.86
N VAL A 178 -1.15 -7.96 6.09
CA VAL A 178 -0.61 -7.72 7.43
C VAL A 178 -1.51 -6.78 8.21
N MET A 179 -2.04 -5.72 7.57
CA MET A 179 -2.96 -4.80 8.23
C MET A 179 -4.27 -5.48 8.64
N ALA A 180 -4.83 -6.36 7.80
CA ALA A 180 -6.03 -7.12 8.17
C ALA A 180 -5.83 -7.90 9.48
N LEU A 181 -4.71 -8.61 9.63
CA LEU A 181 -4.40 -9.35 10.86
C LEU A 181 -4.05 -8.44 12.02
N TYR A 182 -3.32 -7.36 11.78
CA TYR A 182 -2.96 -6.38 12.81
C TYR A 182 -4.20 -5.77 13.46
N LEU A 183 -5.23 -5.40 12.68
CA LEU A 183 -6.49 -4.84 13.19
C LEU A 183 -7.23 -5.85 14.09
N VAL A 184 -7.34 -7.11 13.63
CA VAL A 184 -8.02 -8.18 14.38
C VAL A 184 -7.27 -8.49 15.67
N ARG A 185 -5.93 -8.66 15.59
CA ARG A 185 -5.09 -9.08 16.73
C ARG A 185 -5.03 -8.05 17.84
N ASN A 186 -5.13 -6.76 17.50
CA ASN A 186 -5.10 -5.66 18.47
C ASN A 186 -6.50 -5.19 18.89
N GLU A 187 -7.54 -5.99 18.64
CA GLU A 187 -8.92 -5.70 19.05
C GLU A 187 -9.42 -4.33 18.54
N MET A 188 -8.92 -3.90 17.37
CA MET A 188 -9.30 -2.61 16.77
C MET A 188 -10.52 -2.71 15.86
N VAL A 189 -11.20 -3.87 15.87
CA VAL A 189 -12.44 -4.15 15.16
C VAL A 189 -13.50 -4.47 16.21
N GLU A 190 -14.49 -3.58 16.35
CA GLU A 190 -15.48 -3.66 17.44
C GLU A 190 -16.56 -4.71 17.19
N ASP A 191 -16.92 -4.93 15.92
CA ASP A 191 -18.04 -5.80 15.52
C ASP A 191 -17.55 -7.25 15.27
N GLU A 192 -18.24 -8.23 15.86
CA GLU A 192 -17.87 -9.65 15.77
C GLU A 192 -17.97 -10.21 14.34
N ASP A 193 -18.96 -9.78 13.56
CA ASP A 193 -19.10 -10.18 12.16
C ASP A 193 -17.98 -9.58 11.31
N HIS A 194 -17.57 -8.34 11.63
CA HIS A 194 -16.41 -7.72 10.99
C HIS A 194 -15.11 -8.46 11.31
N VAL A 195 -14.91 -8.89 12.57
CA VAL A 195 -13.77 -9.71 12.99
C VAL A 195 -13.74 -11.02 12.21
N TYR A 196 -14.88 -11.71 12.13
CA TYR A 196 -14.99 -12.96 11.37
C TYR A 196 -14.66 -12.76 9.89
N LEU A 197 -15.25 -11.75 9.25
CA LEU A 197 -15.03 -11.47 7.83
C LEU A 197 -13.57 -11.12 7.55
N LEU A 198 -12.96 -10.26 8.37
CA LEU A 198 -11.58 -9.83 8.17
C LEU A 198 -10.58 -10.97 8.44
N SER A 199 -10.90 -11.86 9.39
CA SER A 199 -10.14 -13.08 9.67
C SER A 199 -10.20 -14.07 8.52
N GLU A 200 -11.38 -14.26 7.92
CA GLU A 200 -11.55 -15.10 6.72
C GLU A 200 -10.86 -14.52 5.50
N PHE A 201 -10.92 -13.19 5.33
CA PHE A 201 -10.15 -12.50 4.31
C PHE A 201 -8.63 -12.71 4.51
N ARG A 202 -8.15 -12.62 5.75
CA ARG A 202 -6.75 -12.92 6.08
C ARG A 202 -6.40 -14.37 5.74
N ARG A 203 -7.24 -15.34 6.12
CA ARG A 203 -7.03 -16.77 5.84
C ARG A 203 -6.97 -17.05 4.33
N TYR A 204 -7.84 -16.40 3.56
CA TYR A 204 -7.79 -16.43 2.10
C TYR A 204 -6.45 -15.90 1.57
N MET A 205 -5.98 -14.75 2.06
CA MET A 205 -4.69 -14.17 1.67
C MET A 205 -3.48 -15.03 2.06
N ASP A 206 -3.56 -15.76 3.18
CA ASP A 206 -2.53 -16.72 3.61
C ASP A 206 -2.42 -17.93 2.67
N CYS A 207 -3.54 -18.40 2.11
CA CYS A 207 -3.57 -19.53 1.18
C CYS A 207 -3.34 -19.13 -0.30
N HIS A 208 -3.30 -17.84 -0.61
CA HIS A 208 -3.24 -17.35 -1.98
C HIS A 208 -1.82 -17.43 -2.56
N LYS A 209 -1.57 -18.40 -3.44
CA LYS A 209 -0.25 -18.70 -4.02
C LYS A 209 0.47 -17.55 -4.73
N ASN A 210 -0.29 -16.58 -5.24
CA ASN A 210 0.23 -15.45 -6.02
C ASN A 210 0.46 -14.20 -5.15
N ILE A 211 0.26 -14.27 -3.84
CA ILE A 211 0.54 -13.19 -2.90
C ILE A 211 1.71 -13.61 -2.04
N SER A 212 2.76 -12.82 -2.03
CA SER A 212 3.99 -13.14 -1.32
C SER A 212 4.61 -11.88 -0.72
N HIS A 213 5.41 -12.12 0.31
CA HIS A 213 6.41 -11.16 0.77
C HIS A 213 7.51 -10.98 -0.27
N TYR A 214 8.42 -10.03 -0.03
CA TYR A 214 9.62 -9.86 -0.83
C TYR A 214 10.61 -10.99 -0.51
N THR A 215 10.64 -12.03 -1.35
CA THR A 215 11.44 -13.23 -1.12
C THR A 215 12.82 -13.20 -1.79
N ASP A 216 13.01 -12.29 -2.74
CA ASP A 216 14.24 -12.18 -3.53
C ASP A 216 14.56 -10.71 -3.77
N MET A 217 15.82 -10.32 -3.52
CA MET A 217 16.36 -8.99 -3.78
C MET A 217 16.40 -8.66 -5.29
N GLY A 218 16.09 -9.62 -6.16
CA GLY A 218 15.98 -9.45 -7.60
C GLY A 218 17.28 -9.75 -8.34
N GLU A 219 17.16 -9.92 -9.65
CA GLU A 219 18.23 -10.41 -10.53
C GLU A 219 19.50 -9.54 -10.51
N HIS A 220 19.36 -8.25 -10.22
CA HIS A 220 20.46 -7.29 -10.25
C HIS A 220 21.14 -7.09 -8.89
N TRP A 221 20.60 -7.66 -7.81
CA TRP A 221 21.14 -7.46 -6.47
C TRP A 221 22.56 -8.00 -6.33
N LYS A 222 22.79 -9.23 -6.80
CA LYS A 222 24.09 -9.89 -6.68
C LYS A 222 25.19 -9.10 -7.38
N GLU A 223 24.95 -8.72 -8.63
CA GLU A 223 25.86 -7.87 -9.41
C GLU A 223 26.09 -6.51 -8.71
N ALA A 224 25.04 -5.90 -8.16
CA ALA A 224 25.17 -4.63 -7.46
C ALA A 224 25.99 -4.75 -6.17
N ALA A 225 25.74 -5.78 -5.36
CA ALA A 225 26.46 -6.05 -4.13
C ALA A 225 27.94 -6.36 -4.37
N GLU A 226 28.25 -7.19 -5.37
CA GLU A 226 29.64 -7.51 -5.77
C GLU A 226 30.39 -6.25 -6.22
N ASN A 227 29.75 -5.41 -7.03
CA ASN A 227 30.34 -4.13 -7.44
C ASN A 227 30.57 -3.20 -6.24
N ILE A 228 29.61 -3.11 -5.31
CA ILE A 228 29.74 -2.30 -4.08
C ILE A 228 30.88 -2.82 -3.19
N HIS A 229 31.07 -4.15 -3.13
CA HIS A 229 32.10 -4.82 -2.34
C HIS A 229 33.51 -4.61 -2.89
N VAL A 230 33.71 -4.86 -4.20
CA VAL A 230 35.02 -4.83 -4.86
C VAL A 230 35.54 -3.40 -5.05
N HIS A 231 34.65 -2.40 -5.04
CA HIS A 231 35.03 -1.00 -5.23
C HIS A 231 35.67 -0.38 -3.98
N ASP A 232 36.97 -0.09 -4.09
CA ASP A 232 37.71 0.76 -3.15
C ASP A 232 36.95 2.07 -2.88
N LYS A 233 36.93 2.51 -1.60
CA LYS A 233 36.22 3.73 -1.14
C LYS A 233 36.64 4.98 -1.92
N SER A 234 37.83 4.95 -2.51
CA SER A 234 38.40 6.02 -3.34
C SER A 234 37.74 6.21 -4.71
N LYS A 235 36.98 5.23 -5.23
CA LYS A 235 36.32 5.28 -6.54
C LYS A 235 34.81 5.47 -6.43
N LYS A 236 34.27 6.33 -7.30
CA LYS A 236 32.84 6.62 -7.37
C LYS A 236 32.09 5.41 -7.96
N LEU A 237 31.07 4.94 -7.25
CA LEU A 237 30.17 3.90 -7.75
C LEU A 237 29.37 4.40 -8.95
N SER A 238 29.04 3.49 -9.89
CA SER A 238 28.18 3.84 -11.01
C SER A 238 26.76 4.14 -10.52
N SER A 239 26.09 5.12 -11.14
CA SER A 239 24.72 5.49 -10.76
C SER A 239 23.75 4.32 -10.88
N ASN A 240 23.92 3.48 -11.91
CA ASN A 240 23.09 2.30 -12.16
C ASN A 240 23.25 1.24 -11.05
N THR A 241 24.48 1.00 -10.59
CA THR A 241 24.75 0.07 -9.48
C THR A 241 24.03 0.51 -8.20
N VAL A 242 24.12 1.80 -7.88
CA VAL A 242 23.49 2.38 -6.69
C VAL A 242 21.97 2.30 -6.80
N GLU A 243 21.39 2.67 -7.96
CA GLU A 243 19.95 2.60 -8.21
C GLU A 243 19.37 1.20 -8.03
N LYS A 244 20.04 0.18 -8.60
CA LYS A 244 19.67 -1.23 -8.43
C LYS A 244 19.69 -1.65 -6.94
N ALA A 245 20.75 -1.29 -6.21
CA ALA A 245 20.88 -1.63 -4.80
C ALA A 245 19.84 -0.92 -3.92
N VAL A 246 19.63 0.39 -4.13
CA VAL A 246 18.66 1.20 -3.37
C VAL A 246 17.24 0.69 -3.61
N THR A 247 16.87 0.40 -4.87
CA THR A 247 15.53 -0.10 -5.22
C THR A 247 15.23 -1.43 -4.55
N SER A 248 16.19 -2.37 -4.60
CA SER A 248 16.04 -3.71 -4.00
C SER A 248 15.98 -3.63 -2.47
N TYR A 249 16.89 -2.86 -1.87
CA TYR A 249 16.93 -2.70 -0.41
C TYR A 249 15.73 -1.93 0.12
N SER A 250 15.21 -0.92 -0.58
CA SER A 250 14.01 -0.20 -0.15
C SER A 250 12.78 -1.11 -0.05
N GLN A 251 12.67 -2.10 -0.95
CA GLN A 251 11.62 -3.12 -0.88
C GLN A 251 11.83 -4.06 0.31
N GLU A 252 13.05 -4.53 0.52
CA GLU A 252 13.41 -5.36 1.67
C GLU A 252 13.14 -4.63 3.00
N GLU A 253 13.51 -3.36 3.14
CA GLU A 253 13.22 -2.57 4.33
C GLU A 253 11.73 -2.51 4.64
N LYS A 254 10.91 -2.32 3.59
CA LYS A 254 9.46 -2.30 3.74
C LYS A 254 8.94 -3.68 4.15
N ASP A 255 9.43 -4.75 3.51
CA ASP A 255 9.01 -6.11 3.81
C ASP A 255 9.36 -6.50 5.24
N LEU A 256 10.55 -6.16 5.71
CA LEU A 256 10.99 -6.42 7.08
C LEU A 256 10.04 -5.78 8.10
N GLY A 257 9.63 -4.52 7.88
CA GLY A 257 8.63 -3.87 8.72
C GLY A 257 7.28 -4.62 8.74
N LEU A 258 6.83 -5.10 7.57
CA LEU A 258 5.61 -5.88 7.45
C LEU A 258 5.72 -7.25 8.12
N CYS A 259 6.82 -7.98 7.90
CA CYS A 259 7.11 -9.27 8.51
C CYS A 259 7.18 -9.19 10.03
N LEU A 260 7.82 -8.15 10.58
CA LEU A 260 7.87 -7.92 12.03
C LEU A 260 6.50 -7.58 12.60
N THR A 261 5.71 -6.77 11.88
CA THR A 261 4.32 -6.48 12.27
C THR A 261 3.48 -7.75 12.24
N ASP A 262 3.61 -8.59 11.21
CA ASP A 262 2.83 -9.82 11.05
C ASP A 262 3.08 -10.84 12.17
N LYS A 263 4.33 -10.90 12.63
CA LYS A 263 4.79 -11.83 13.68
C LYS A 263 4.71 -11.27 15.10
N SER A 264 4.30 -10.02 15.28
CA SER A 264 4.20 -9.38 16.59
C SER A 264 2.81 -8.75 16.82
N ASN A 265 2.59 -8.15 18.00
CA ASN A 265 1.38 -7.35 18.25
C ASN A 265 1.58 -5.88 17.90
N TYR A 266 2.77 -5.52 17.44
CA TYR A 266 3.22 -4.15 17.32
C TYR A 266 3.18 -3.69 15.86
N LEU A 267 2.78 -2.44 15.64
CA LEU A 267 2.91 -1.80 14.34
C LEU A 267 4.35 -1.33 14.15
N ILE A 268 5.08 -1.93 13.21
CA ILE A 268 6.49 -1.62 12.95
C ILE A 268 6.59 -0.80 11.66
N GLU A 269 7.00 0.47 11.80
CA GLU A 269 7.02 1.43 10.71
C GLU A 269 8.42 2.02 10.51
N LEU A 270 8.86 2.16 9.26
CA LEU A 270 10.12 2.82 8.96
C LEU A 270 10.04 4.32 9.32
N VAL A 271 11.04 4.80 10.04
CA VAL A 271 11.18 6.22 10.36
C VAL A 271 11.89 6.90 9.19
N THR A 272 11.14 7.64 8.38
CA THR A 272 11.69 8.46 7.30
C THR A 272 11.58 9.95 7.66
N LYS A 273 12.65 10.71 7.45
CA LYS A 273 12.68 12.17 7.65
C LYS A 273 12.75 12.97 6.35
N LYS A 274 13.22 12.33 5.29
CA LYS A 274 13.47 12.85 3.95
C LYS A 274 13.13 11.76 2.95
N ASP A 275 13.36 12.04 1.68
CA ASP A 275 13.34 11.01 0.64
C ASP A 275 14.27 9.84 1.03
N ARG A 276 13.68 8.64 1.15
CA ARG A 276 14.40 7.47 1.63
C ARG A 276 15.38 6.94 0.59
N TYR A 277 15.09 7.12 -0.69
CA TYR A 277 15.96 6.70 -1.78
C TYR A 277 17.27 7.51 -1.75
N GLU A 278 17.18 8.83 -1.60
CA GLU A 278 18.35 9.69 -1.45
C GLU A 278 19.18 9.33 -0.21
N GLU A 279 18.51 9.06 0.92
CA GLU A 279 19.18 8.69 2.16
C GLU A 279 20.00 7.39 2.05
N ILE A 280 19.43 6.34 1.43
CA ILE A 280 20.15 5.08 1.21
C ILE A 280 21.31 5.29 0.22
N SER A 281 21.09 6.06 -0.85
CA SER A 281 22.11 6.38 -1.84
C SER A 281 23.34 7.05 -1.19
N ASP A 282 23.09 8.06 -0.34
CA ASP A 282 24.14 8.76 0.41
C ASP A 282 24.89 7.81 1.36
N MET A 283 24.17 6.94 2.08
CA MET A 283 24.76 5.95 2.99
C MET A 283 25.64 4.92 2.25
N ILE A 284 25.20 4.44 1.08
CA ILE A 284 25.99 3.56 0.22
C ILE A 284 27.24 4.29 -0.26
N HIS A 285 27.13 5.54 -0.70
CA HIS A 285 28.28 6.34 -1.17
C HIS A 285 29.29 6.68 -0.06
N ALA A 286 28.85 6.94 1.16
CA ALA A 286 29.73 7.28 2.28
C ALA A 286 30.43 6.05 2.86
N ASP A 287 29.66 5.08 3.33
CA ASP A 287 30.17 4.03 4.22
C ASP A 287 29.97 2.60 3.69
N ARG A 288 29.30 2.45 2.53
CA ARG A 288 28.91 1.14 1.98
C ARG A 288 28.09 0.32 3.00
N CYS A 289 27.34 1.02 3.84
CA CYS A 289 26.48 0.44 4.86
C CYS A 289 25.14 1.16 4.78
N VAL A 290 24.03 0.49 5.09
CA VAL A 290 22.71 1.10 5.15
C VAL A 290 22.14 0.91 6.54
N THR A 291 21.63 1.98 7.14
CA THR A 291 20.97 1.93 8.44
C THR A 291 19.48 2.21 8.29
N SER A 292 18.67 1.30 8.80
CA SER A 292 17.21 1.33 8.76
C SER A 292 16.69 1.43 10.17
N THR A 293 15.89 2.45 10.48
CA THR A 293 15.34 2.64 11.83
C THR A 293 13.83 2.54 11.78
N PHE A 294 13.29 1.62 12.57
CA PHE A 294 11.88 1.37 12.70
C PHE A 294 11.37 1.88 14.04
N MET A 295 10.16 2.45 14.05
CA MET A 295 9.41 2.82 15.25
C MET A 295 8.34 1.77 15.54
N ILE A 296 8.00 1.63 16.81
CA ILE A 296 7.00 0.70 17.32
C ILE A 296 5.75 1.47 17.72
N ASP A 297 4.57 1.08 17.24
CA ASP A 297 3.25 1.69 17.52
C ASP A 297 3.26 3.21 17.31
N SER A 298 3.89 3.64 16.22
CA SER A 298 4.10 5.06 15.90
C SER A 298 4.81 5.87 17.01
N ASN A 299 5.47 5.20 17.96
CA ASN A 299 6.20 5.80 19.06
C ASN A 299 7.68 5.98 18.72
N LYS A 300 8.06 7.21 18.38
CA LYS A 300 9.45 7.59 18.02
C LYS A 300 10.48 7.43 19.16
N LYS A 301 10.06 7.08 20.38
CA LYS A 301 10.96 6.83 21.52
C LYS A 301 11.46 5.39 21.58
N ILE A 302 10.72 4.44 21.01
CA ILE A 302 11.08 3.02 21.00
C ILE A 302 11.52 2.69 19.57
N LEU A 303 12.81 2.44 19.39
CA LEU A 303 13.41 2.30 18.06
C LEU A 303 14.13 0.96 17.92
N LEU A 304 13.88 0.31 16.80
CA LEU A 304 14.61 -0.86 16.32
C LEU A 304 15.48 -0.41 15.14
N THR A 305 16.79 -0.58 15.25
CA THR A 305 17.73 -0.20 14.19
C THR A 305 18.34 -1.45 13.58
N LEU A 306 18.18 -1.59 12.27
CA LEU A 306 18.88 -2.57 11.45
C LEU A 306 20.06 -1.88 10.76
N LEU A 307 21.22 -2.53 10.77
CA LEU A 307 22.40 -2.10 10.03
C LEU A 307 22.76 -3.20 9.03
N LEU A 308 22.69 -2.89 7.75
CA LEU A 308 23.22 -3.72 6.67
C LEU A 308 24.62 -3.24 6.31
N ILE A 309 25.60 -4.15 6.36
CA ILE A 309 26.99 -3.87 5.96
C ILE A 309 27.26 -4.56 4.62
N LEU A 310 27.49 -3.79 3.55
CA LEU A 310 27.73 -4.31 2.19
C LEU A 310 29.23 -4.49 1.87
N LYS A 311 30.13 -4.09 2.77
CA LYS A 311 31.59 -4.17 2.56
C LYS A 311 32.21 -5.52 2.97
N GLU A 312 31.47 -6.41 3.63
CA GLU A 312 31.96 -7.68 4.17
C GLU A 312 31.27 -8.84 3.45
N GLU A 313 32.00 -9.93 3.13
CA GLU A 313 31.40 -11.17 2.64
C GLU A 313 31.38 -12.25 3.74
N PRO A 314 30.22 -12.87 4.04
CA PRO A 314 28.89 -12.50 3.56
C PRO A 314 28.43 -11.16 4.15
N SER A 315 27.54 -10.44 3.44
CA SER A 315 26.95 -9.19 3.95
C SER A 315 26.34 -9.43 5.32
N LEU A 316 26.81 -8.71 6.34
CA LEU A 316 26.34 -8.88 7.72
C LEU A 316 25.20 -7.91 8.01
N ALA A 317 24.11 -8.45 8.57
CA ALA A 317 23.01 -7.67 9.11
C ALA A 317 23.04 -7.71 10.64
N PHE A 318 23.06 -6.54 11.27
CA PHE A 318 23.00 -6.40 12.72
C PHE A 318 21.69 -5.74 13.13
N ILE A 319 21.00 -6.33 14.12
CA ILE A 319 19.83 -5.71 14.75
C ILE A 319 20.26 -5.13 16.11
N LYS A 320 20.06 -3.83 16.29
CA LYS A 320 20.27 -3.13 17.55
C LYS A 320 18.95 -2.55 18.04
N LEU A 321 18.50 -3.03 19.19
CA LEU A 321 17.33 -2.49 19.89
C LEU A 321 17.77 -1.31 20.76
N LYS A 322 17.09 -0.17 20.64
CA LYS A 322 17.30 1.00 21.48
C LYS A 322 16.01 1.34 22.22
N TYR A 323 15.97 0.97 23.49
CA TYR A 323 14.92 1.37 24.41
C TYR A 323 15.17 2.79 24.94
N PRO A 324 14.11 3.57 25.25
CA PRO A 324 14.27 4.82 25.98
C PRO A 324 14.93 4.50 27.33
N LYS A 325 15.95 5.28 27.70
CA LYS A 325 16.51 5.21 29.06
C LYS A 325 15.38 5.55 30.03
N GLU A 326 15.04 4.65 30.95
CA GLU A 326 14.22 5.00 32.09
C GLU A 326 14.85 6.22 32.76
N LYS A 327 14.07 7.28 32.97
CA LYS A 327 14.50 8.32 33.90
C LYS A 327 14.62 7.61 35.25
N PRO A 328 15.74 7.75 35.98
CA PRO A 328 15.80 7.22 37.34
C PRO A 328 14.62 7.81 38.10
N GLU A 329 13.78 6.95 38.66
CA GLU A 329 12.73 7.35 39.59
C GLU A 329 13.39 8.25 40.65
N ASP A 330 12.85 9.45 40.83
CA ASP A 330 13.15 10.26 42.00
C ASP A 330 12.82 9.39 43.20
N LYS A 331 13.87 8.87 43.86
CA LYS A 331 13.75 8.34 45.20
C LYS A 331 13.23 9.49 46.05
N GLN A 332 11.92 9.52 46.27
CA GLN A 332 11.34 10.19 47.42
C GLN A 332 11.99 9.54 48.65
N GLN A 333 13.04 10.20 49.14
CA GLN A 333 13.49 10.05 50.52
C GLN A 333 12.34 10.53 51.40
N ASN A 334 11.49 9.59 51.82
CA ASN A 334 10.74 9.74 53.05
C ASN A 334 11.74 9.58 54.20
N CYS A 335 12.12 10.69 54.81
CA CYS A 335 12.42 10.78 56.24
C CYS A 335 11.23 11.44 56.92
#